data_AF-A0A7Y3MBG8-F1
#
_entry.id   AF-A0A7Y3MBG8-F1
#
_cell.length_a   1.000
_cell.length_b   1.000
_cell.length_c   1.000
_cell.angle_alpha   90.00
_cell.angle_beta   90.00
_cell.angle_gamma   90.00
#
_symmetry.space_group_name_H-M   'P 1'
#
loop_
_entity.id
_entity.type
_entity.pdbx_description
1 polymer ?
#
loop_
_entity_poly.entity_id
_entity_poly.type
_entity_poly.pdbx_seq_one_letter_code
_entity_poly.pdbx_strand_id
1 'polypeptide(L)'
;MDFLFQQSQFEAFTNSHWIPLIVIGVLGLIAIVFAKYRLSKKRQICLIFTISLIPLLGYLINVIFPLIEGNFSIKTDLPIHICRILAVTCPIVILKNNRYWMGIFYFWILAGTLNANITPDVENAFPHWSYFSYWMVHSFLIIIPIYYIIVFKMSITFKDLKNAFWMANLFLVVTYFINVLLDSNYMYSRGKPDSASILDLMGPWPIYLITGQLLALVLFSILYLPFIKRKKSED
;
A
#
# COMPACT_ATOMS: atom_id res chain seq x y z
N MET A 1 -12.61 5.27 27.34
CA MET A 1 -12.23 5.50 25.93
C MET A 1 -10.71 5.48 25.76
N ASP A 2 -9.95 5.29 26.83
CA ASP A 2 -8.51 5.64 26.89
C ASP A 2 -7.58 4.54 26.37
N PHE A 3 -8.08 3.31 26.17
CA PHE A 3 -7.26 2.19 25.73
C PHE A 3 -6.59 2.45 24.36
N LEU A 4 -7.34 2.98 23.38
CA LEU A 4 -6.83 3.23 22.04
C LEU A 4 -5.98 4.51 21.90
N PHE A 5 -5.81 5.27 22.98
CA PHE A 5 -5.03 6.51 23.00
C PHE A 5 -3.75 6.37 23.86
N GLN A 6 -3.38 5.15 24.23
CA GLN A 6 -2.15 4.88 24.96
C GLN A 6 -0.94 5.14 24.07
N GLN A 7 -0.17 6.17 24.41
CA GLN A 7 1.08 6.48 23.73
C GLN A 7 2.17 5.53 24.22
N SER A 8 2.81 4.86 23.26
CA SER A 8 3.96 3.99 23.50
C SER A 8 4.81 4.01 22.24
N GLN A 9 6.11 4.19 22.38
CA GLN A 9 6.99 4.29 21.21
C GLN A 9 7.04 2.95 20.49
N PHE A 10 6.80 2.96 19.17
CA PHE A 10 7.00 1.78 18.35
C PHE A 10 8.50 1.58 18.07
N GLU A 11 8.95 0.34 18.22
CA GLU A 11 10.30 -0.09 17.85
C GLU A 11 10.24 -1.16 16.77
N ALA A 12 10.91 -0.90 15.63
CA ALA A 12 10.98 -1.85 14.53
C ALA A 12 11.74 -3.13 14.93
N PHE A 13 11.33 -4.24 14.31
CA PHE A 13 11.92 -5.59 14.47
C PHE A 13 11.71 -6.24 15.84
N THR A 14 10.83 -5.69 16.66
CA THR A 14 10.37 -6.29 17.93
C THR A 14 9.06 -7.08 17.74
N ASN A 15 8.49 -7.60 18.83
CA ASN A 15 7.20 -8.29 18.79
C ASN A 15 6.05 -7.40 18.27
N SER A 16 6.06 -6.10 18.56
CA SER A 16 5.07 -5.16 18.00
C SER A 16 5.22 -4.98 16.50
N HIS A 17 6.36 -5.33 15.91
CA HIS A 17 6.53 -5.38 14.46
C HIS A 17 6.06 -6.73 13.89
N TRP A 18 6.55 -7.85 14.43
CA TRP A 18 6.37 -9.16 13.80
C TRP A 18 4.99 -9.79 14.00
N ILE A 19 4.36 -9.59 15.17
CA ILE A 19 3.05 -10.18 15.47
C ILE A 19 1.98 -9.77 14.44
N PRO A 20 1.73 -8.48 14.13
CA PRO A 20 0.70 -8.11 13.16
C PRO A 20 1.00 -8.68 11.77
N LEU A 21 2.26 -8.70 11.34
CA LEU A 21 2.66 -9.27 10.05
C LEU A 21 2.36 -10.76 9.94
N ILE A 22 2.70 -11.53 10.98
CA ILE A 22 2.45 -12.97 11.03
C ILE A 22 0.95 -13.24 11.04
N VAL A 23 0.20 -12.55 11.90
CA VAL A 23 -1.25 -12.73 12.02
C VAL A 23 -1.94 -12.42 10.70
N ILE A 24 -1.66 -11.25 10.10
CA ILE A 24 -2.29 -10.83 8.84
C ILE A 24 -1.83 -11.72 7.68
N GLY A 25 -0.56 -12.13 7.66
CA GLY A 25 -0.02 -13.06 6.67
C GLY A 25 -0.71 -14.43 6.71
N VAL A 26 -0.89 -14.99 7.91
CA VAL A 26 -1.62 -16.25 8.12
C VAL A 26 -3.08 -16.11 7.71
N LEU A 27 -3.76 -15.03 8.11
CA LEU A 27 -5.14 -14.76 7.70
C LEU A 27 -5.27 -14.63 6.18
N GLY A 28 -4.35 -13.92 5.54
CA GLY A 28 -4.28 -13.78 4.08
C GLY A 28 -4.07 -15.12 3.39
N LEU A 29 -3.15 -15.95 3.89
CA LEU A 29 -2.89 -17.30 3.38
C LEU A 29 -4.14 -18.19 3.49
N ILE A 30 -4.78 -18.21 4.66
CA ILE A 30 -6.03 -18.94 4.89
C ILE A 30 -7.11 -18.46 3.91
N ALA A 31 -7.30 -17.15 3.76
CA ALA A 31 -8.28 -16.58 2.85
C ALA A 31 -8.02 -16.98 1.39
N ILE A 32 -6.76 -16.96 0.94
CA ILE A 32 -6.37 -17.35 -0.43
C ILE A 32 -6.59 -18.85 -0.66
N VAL A 33 -6.13 -19.71 0.25
CA VAL A 33 -6.26 -21.17 0.13
C VAL A 33 -7.73 -21.57 0.17
N PHE A 34 -8.50 -21.03 1.12
CA PHE A 34 -9.93 -21.29 1.23
C PHE A 34 -10.69 -20.83 -0.02
N ALA A 35 -10.39 -19.62 -0.52
CA ALA A 35 -10.98 -19.12 -1.75
C ALA A 35 -10.71 -20.01 -2.96
N LYS A 36 -9.46 -20.44 -3.14
CA LYS A 36 -9.01 -21.22 -4.29
C LYS A 36 -9.69 -22.60 -4.34
N TYR A 37 -9.81 -23.28 -3.20
CA TYR A 37 -10.24 -24.68 -3.17
C TYR A 37 -11.69 -24.89 -2.72
N ARG A 38 -12.32 -23.91 -2.05
CA ARG A 38 -13.65 -24.11 -1.42
C ARG A 38 -14.72 -23.12 -1.87
N LEU A 39 -14.36 -21.97 -2.45
CA LEU A 39 -15.33 -20.94 -2.80
C LEU A 39 -15.69 -20.93 -4.29
N SER A 40 -16.97 -20.68 -4.57
CA SER A 40 -17.44 -20.36 -5.92
C SER A 40 -16.95 -18.97 -6.34
N LYS A 41 -16.90 -18.69 -7.66
CA LYS A 41 -16.42 -17.41 -8.21
C LYS A 41 -17.11 -16.18 -7.59
N LYS A 42 -18.43 -16.24 -7.37
CA LYS A 42 -19.18 -15.15 -6.70
C LYS A 42 -18.69 -14.92 -5.27
N ARG A 43 -18.45 -15.99 -4.51
CA ARG A 43 -17.94 -15.92 -3.13
C ARG A 43 -16.48 -15.48 -3.07
N GLN A 44 -15.66 -15.84 -4.06
CA GLN A 44 -14.29 -15.34 -4.18
C GLN A 44 -14.27 -13.81 -4.34
N ILE A 45 -15.11 -13.26 -5.23
CA ILE A 45 -15.24 -11.80 -5.42
C ILE A 45 -15.75 -11.13 -4.14
N CYS A 46 -16.76 -11.71 -3.48
CA CYS A 46 -17.27 -11.19 -2.21
C CYS A 46 -16.17 -11.15 -1.13
N LEU A 47 -15.40 -12.23 -0.97
CA LEU A 47 -14.33 -12.31 0.01
C LEU A 47 -13.25 -11.25 -0.23
N ILE A 48 -12.75 -11.12 -1.46
CA ILE A 48 -11.68 -10.15 -1.74
C ILE A 48 -12.18 -8.71 -1.66
N PHE A 49 -13.45 -8.47 -2.00
CA PHE A 49 -14.09 -7.18 -1.78
C PHE A 49 -14.13 -6.85 -0.28
N THR A 50 -14.59 -7.77 0.58
CA THR A 50 -14.60 -7.58 2.03
C THR A 50 -13.20 -7.33 2.59
N ILE A 51 -12.18 -8.08 2.14
CA ILE A 51 -10.79 -7.86 2.53
C ILE A 51 -10.33 -6.44 2.15
N SER A 52 -10.71 -5.95 0.96
CA SER A 52 -10.34 -4.60 0.51
C SER A 52 -10.98 -3.47 1.32
N LEU A 53 -12.05 -3.74 2.06
CA LEU A 53 -12.65 -2.76 2.98
C LEU A 53 -11.80 -2.55 4.24
N ILE A 54 -10.88 -3.46 4.57
CA ILE A 54 -10.04 -3.35 5.77
C ILE A 54 -9.01 -2.21 5.62
N PRO A 55 -8.22 -2.10 4.53
CA PRO A 55 -7.39 -0.94 4.28
C PRO A 55 -8.19 0.37 4.23
N LEU A 56 -9.36 0.37 3.60
CA LEU A 56 -10.24 1.54 3.56
C LEU A 56 -10.62 1.96 4.98
N LEU A 57 -11.02 1.01 5.84
CA LEU A 57 -11.33 1.28 7.24
C LEU A 57 -10.12 1.82 8.00
N GLY A 58 -8.92 1.27 7.77
CA GLY A 58 -7.69 1.81 8.33
C GLY A 58 -7.47 3.27 7.92
N TYR A 59 -7.62 3.60 6.64
CA TYR A 59 -7.55 4.99 6.20
C TYR A 59 -8.63 5.87 6.86
N LEU A 60 -9.87 5.40 6.99
CA LEU A 60 -10.92 6.15 7.68
C LEU A 60 -10.59 6.37 9.16
N ILE A 61 -9.96 5.41 9.85
CA ILE A 61 -9.46 5.58 11.23
C ILE A 61 -8.41 6.71 11.27
N ASN A 62 -7.46 6.71 10.32
CA ASN A 62 -6.45 7.78 10.16
C ASN A 62 -7.04 9.16 9.81
N VAL A 63 -8.32 9.27 9.50
CA VAL A 63 -9.00 10.56 9.27
C VAL A 63 -9.88 10.92 10.48
N ILE A 64 -10.67 9.96 10.97
CA ILE A 64 -11.68 10.17 12.01
C ILE A 64 -11.03 10.46 13.37
N PHE A 65 -9.99 9.72 13.77
CA PHE A 65 -9.37 9.93 15.08
C PHE A 65 -8.66 11.28 15.19
N PRO A 66 -7.83 11.71 14.21
CA PRO A 66 -7.31 13.07 14.20
C PRO A 66 -8.39 14.16 14.18
N LEU A 67 -9.53 13.92 13.50
CA LEU A 67 -10.67 14.86 13.51
C LEU A 67 -11.27 14.98 14.92
N ILE A 68 -11.42 13.87 15.64
CA ILE A 68 -11.95 13.85 17.01
C ILE A 68 -10.97 14.53 17.99
N GLU A 69 -9.67 14.32 17.81
CA GLU A 69 -8.62 14.93 18.64
C GLU A 69 -8.38 16.41 18.32
N GLY A 70 -8.97 16.94 17.24
CA GLY A 70 -8.73 18.31 16.76
C GLY A 70 -7.38 18.50 16.05
N ASN A 71 -6.69 17.41 15.71
CA ASN A 71 -5.37 17.38 15.08
C ASN A 71 -5.41 17.17 13.56
N PHE A 72 -6.61 16.99 12.97
CA PHE A 72 -6.74 16.77 11.54
C PHE A 72 -6.20 17.94 10.72
N SER A 73 -5.35 17.63 9.74
CA SER A 73 -4.77 18.59 8.83
C SER A 73 -4.89 18.16 7.38
N ILE A 74 -5.44 19.06 6.56
CA ILE A 74 -5.51 18.92 5.10
C ILE A 74 -4.11 18.80 4.48
N LYS A 75 -3.04 19.18 5.21
CA LYS A 75 -1.65 19.08 4.74
C LYS A 75 -1.03 17.69 4.95
N THR A 76 -1.58 16.87 5.85
CA THR A 76 -0.99 15.58 6.21
C THR A 76 -1.94 14.39 6.07
N ASP A 77 -3.26 14.59 6.14
CA ASP A 77 -4.21 13.50 6.37
C ASP A 77 -5.03 13.09 5.15
N LEU A 78 -4.96 13.85 4.05
CA LEU A 78 -5.63 13.48 2.80
C LEU A 78 -5.09 12.17 2.21
N PRO A 79 -5.84 11.50 1.32
CA PRO A 79 -5.43 10.23 0.72
C PRO A 79 -4.50 10.45 -0.48
N ILE A 80 -3.48 11.29 -0.33
CA ILE A 80 -2.56 11.69 -1.41
C ILE A 80 -1.22 10.93 -1.32
N HIS A 81 -1.02 10.11 -0.29
CA HIS A 81 0.02 9.07 -0.31
C HIS A 81 -0.46 7.84 -1.10
N ILE A 82 0.46 7.15 -1.80
CA ILE A 82 0.16 5.95 -2.60
C ILE A 82 -0.64 4.91 -1.81
N CYS A 83 -0.20 4.54 -0.60
CA CYS A 83 -0.90 3.52 0.20
C CYS A 83 -2.33 3.94 0.57
N ARG A 84 -2.56 5.23 0.83
CA ARG A 84 -3.87 5.77 1.21
C ARG A 84 -4.82 5.85 0.03
N ILE A 85 -4.35 6.32 -1.13
CA ILE A 85 -5.18 6.32 -2.35
C ILE A 85 -5.53 4.88 -2.77
N LEU A 86 -4.58 3.94 -2.63
CA LEU A 86 -4.82 2.52 -2.89
C LEU A 86 -5.86 1.94 -1.93
N ALA A 87 -5.77 2.25 -0.63
CA ALA A 87 -6.76 1.83 0.36
C ALA A 87 -8.19 2.29 -0.01
N VAL A 88 -8.33 3.53 -0.46
CA VAL A 88 -9.63 4.09 -0.87
C VAL A 88 -10.14 3.49 -2.19
N THR A 89 -9.25 3.28 -3.16
CA THR A 89 -9.64 2.92 -4.54
C THR A 89 -9.71 1.42 -4.79
N CYS A 90 -9.05 0.57 -3.99
CA CYS A 90 -9.09 -0.89 -4.13
C CYS A 90 -10.51 -1.48 -4.18
N PRO A 91 -11.42 -1.16 -3.25
CA PRO A 91 -12.80 -1.66 -3.31
C PRO A 91 -13.50 -1.30 -4.62
N ILE A 92 -13.29 -0.08 -5.13
CA ILE A 92 -13.89 0.41 -6.37
C ILE A 92 -13.35 -0.36 -7.58
N VAL A 93 -12.02 -0.57 -7.64
CA VAL A 93 -11.37 -1.32 -8.73
C VAL A 93 -11.86 -2.77 -8.76
N ILE A 94 -12.03 -3.40 -7.60
CA ILE A 94 -12.55 -4.77 -7.45
C ILE A 94 -14.01 -4.83 -7.91
N LEU A 95 -14.88 -3.92 -7.44
CA LEU A 95 -16.29 -3.87 -7.84
C LEU A 95 -16.45 -3.70 -9.35
N LYS A 96 -15.64 -2.83 -9.96
CA LYS A 96 -15.65 -2.60 -11.41
C LYS A 96 -14.93 -3.70 -12.19
N ASN A 97 -14.35 -4.69 -11.52
CA ASN A 97 -13.53 -5.76 -12.11
C ASN A 97 -12.50 -5.20 -13.12
N ASN A 98 -11.84 -4.09 -12.77
CA ASN A 98 -11.01 -3.35 -13.72
C ASN A 98 -9.58 -3.92 -13.76
N ARG A 99 -9.30 -4.72 -14.81
CA ARG A 99 -8.00 -5.38 -15.01
C ARG A 99 -6.84 -4.40 -15.18
N TYR A 100 -7.05 -3.24 -15.80
CA TYR A 100 -5.99 -2.25 -16.02
C TYR A 100 -5.45 -1.74 -14.68
N TRP A 101 -6.34 -1.27 -13.80
CA TRP A 101 -5.94 -0.75 -12.49
C TRP A 101 -5.40 -1.85 -11.58
N MET A 102 -5.96 -3.06 -11.62
CA MET A 102 -5.42 -4.17 -10.83
C MET A 102 -3.99 -4.56 -11.24
N GLY A 103 -3.66 -4.44 -12.54
CA GLY A 103 -2.28 -4.61 -13.02
C GLY A 103 -1.32 -3.55 -12.49
N ILE A 104 -1.78 -2.29 -12.37
CA ILE A 104 -1.01 -1.21 -11.75
C ILE A 104 -0.85 -1.44 -10.24
N PHE A 105 -1.95 -1.79 -9.57
CA PHE A 105 -1.98 -1.99 -8.12
C PHE A 105 -1.07 -3.13 -7.69
N TYR A 106 -0.91 -4.18 -8.51
CA TYR A 106 0.09 -5.22 -8.28
C TYR A 106 1.48 -4.64 -8.00
N PHE A 107 1.96 -3.72 -8.85
CA PHE A 107 3.27 -3.12 -8.69
C PHE A 107 3.32 -2.10 -7.55
N TRP A 108 2.32 -1.22 -7.46
CA TRP A 108 2.33 -0.16 -6.44
C TRP A 108 2.21 -0.71 -5.02
N ILE A 109 1.36 -1.72 -4.82
CA ILE A 109 1.20 -2.39 -3.53
C ILE A 109 2.49 -3.18 -3.24
N LEU A 110 2.89 -4.11 -4.11
CA LEU A 110 4.00 -5.00 -3.75
C LEU A 110 5.37 -4.31 -3.68
N ALA A 111 5.60 -3.21 -4.39
CA ALA A 111 6.83 -2.43 -4.22
C ALA A 111 6.73 -1.44 -3.06
N GLY A 112 5.59 -0.76 -2.92
CA GLY A 112 5.38 0.30 -1.94
C GLY A 112 5.02 -0.22 -0.56
N THR A 113 3.86 -0.88 -0.41
CA THR A 113 3.42 -1.33 0.91
C THR A 113 4.29 -2.45 1.46
N LEU A 114 4.91 -3.30 0.63
CA LEU A 114 5.88 -4.28 1.15
C LEU A 114 7.07 -3.60 1.86
N ASN A 115 7.59 -2.52 1.30
CA ASN A 115 8.64 -1.74 1.94
C ASN A 115 8.17 -1.15 3.29
N ALA A 116 6.96 -0.60 3.33
CA ALA A 116 6.33 -0.11 4.57
C ALA A 116 6.09 -1.21 5.63
N ASN A 117 6.05 -2.50 5.25
CA ASN A 117 6.00 -3.60 6.21
C ASN A 117 7.39 -4.08 6.66
N ILE A 118 8.47 -3.71 5.97
CA ILE A 118 9.84 -4.11 6.35
C ILE A 118 10.50 -2.99 7.17
N THR A 119 10.30 -1.75 6.76
CA THR A 119 10.81 -0.54 7.42
C THR A 119 9.64 0.38 7.76
N PRO A 120 8.83 0.02 8.77
CA PRO A 120 7.64 0.80 9.10
C PRO A 120 7.97 2.12 9.80
N ASP A 121 7.17 3.15 9.53
CA ASP A 121 7.21 4.48 10.16
C ASP A 121 6.04 4.66 11.14
N VAL A 122 5.74 3.62 11.93
CA VAL A 122 4.68 3.68 12.95
C VAL A 122 5.16 4.55 14.12
N GLU A 123 4.36 5.53 14.52
CA GLU A 123 4.67 6.38 15.68
C GLU A 123 4.40 5.68 17.01
N ASN A 124 3.20 5.08 17.14
CA ASN A 124 2.72 4.50 18.40
C ASN A 124 2.57 2.97 18.29
N ALA A 125 3.02 2.23 19.30
CA ALA A 125 2.85 0.79 19.37
C ALA A 125 1.43 0.38 19.79
N PHE A 126 1.17 -0.93 19.82
CA PHE A 126 -0.07 -1.47 20.37
C PHE A 126 -0.28 -0.98 21.81
N PRO A 127 -1.48 -0.56 22.22
CA PRO A 127 -2.78 -0.67 21.51
C PRO A 127 -3.27 0.64 20.87
N HIS A 128 -2.38 1.56 20.47
CA HIS A 128 -2.83 2.84 19.92
C HIS A 128 -3.63 2.68 18.62
N TRP A 129 -4.62 3.55 18.37
CA TRP A 129 -5.45 3.48 17.15
C TRP A 129 -4.60 3.56 15.87
N SER A 130 -3.53 4.36 15.88
CA SER A 130 -2.63 4.53 14.72
C SER A 130 -1.83 3.27 14.41
N TYR A 131 -1.51 2.46 15.43
CA TYR A 131 -0.89 1.15 15.25
C TYR A 131 -1.78 0.23 14.42
N PHE A 132 -3.05 0.07 14.80
CA PHE A 132 -3.99 -0.78 14.06
C PHE A 132 -4.22 -0.26 12.65
N SER A 133 -4.46 1.04 12.55
CA SER A 133 -4.69 1.73 11.29
C SER A 133 -3.54 1.52 10.29
N TYR A 134 -2.30 1.59 10.76
CA TYR A 134 -1.10 1.36 9.95
C TYR A 134 -1.07 -0.04 9.34
N TRP A 135 -1.21 -1.09 10.16
CA TRP A 135 -1.16 -2.48 9.68
C TRP A 135 -2.40 -2.86 8.84
N MET A 136 -3.56 -2.28 9.16
CA MET A 136 -4.78 -2.43 8.34
C MET A 136 -4.58 -1.90 6.93
N VAL A 137 -3.89 -0.76 6.76
CA VAL A 137 -3.57 -0.23 5.43
C VAL A 137 -2.46 -1.05 4.78
N HIS A 138 -1.29 -1.13 5.40
CA HIS A 138 -0.08 -1.62 4.72
C HIS A 138 -0.04 -3.14 4.53
N SER A 139 -0.49 -3.93 5.51
CA SER A 139 -0.38 -5.39 5.43
C SER A 139 -1.54 -6.02 4.64
N PHE A 140 -2.79 -5.55 4.83
CA PHE A 140 -3.93 -6.11 4.09
C PHE A 140 -3.92 -5.74 2.61
N LEU A 141 -3.36 -4.58 2.23
CA LEU A 141 -3.21 -4.24 0.81
C LEU A 141 -2.41 -5.30 0.05
N ILE A 142 -1.37 -5.90 0.66
CA ILE A 142 -0.52 -6.94 0.03
C ILE A 142 -1.32 -8.18 -0.36
N ILE A 143 -2.36 -8.52 0.41
CA ILE A 143 -3.21 -9.69 0.15
C ILE A 143 -3.93 -9.53 -1.20
N ILE A 144 -4.33 -8.31 -1.57
CA ILE A 144 -5.17 -8.04 -2.74
C ILE A 144 -4.53 -8.51 -4.06
N PRO A 145 -3.34 -8.02 -4.47
CA PRO A 145 -2.74 -8.45 -5.71
C PRO A 145 -2.36 -9.93 -5.69
N ILE A 146 -1.86 -10.46 -4.57
CA ILE A 146 -1.52 -11.89 -4.43
C ILE A 146 -2.76 -12.76 -4.66
N TYR A 147 -3.91 -12.36 -4.10
CA TYR A 147 -5.18 -13.03 -4.30
C TYR A 147 -5.57 -13.06 -5.79
N TYR A 148 -5.42 -11.95 -6.51
CA TYR A 148 -5.70 -11.91 -7.95
C TYR A 148 -4.78 -12.83 -8.77
N ILE A 149 -3.49 -12.92 -8.42
CA ILE A 149 -2.55 -13.84 -9.08
C ILE A 149 -2.92 -15.31 -8.81
N ILE A 150 -3.22 -15.67 -7.56
CA ILE A 150 -3.39 -17.07 -7.16
C ILE A 150 -4.80 -17.59 -7.41
N VAL A 151 -5.82 -16.84 -6.99
CA VAL A 151 -7.23 -17.28 -7.04
C VAL A 151 -7.83 -17.00 -8.41
N PHE A 152 -7.65 -15.78 -8.93
CA PHE A 152 -8.16 -15.40 -10.25
C PHE A 152 -7.21 -15.70 -11.40
N LYS A 153 -6.03 -16.28 -11.11
CA LYS A 153 -5.02 -16.65 -12.11
C LYS A 153 -4.61 -15.48 -13.01
N MET A 154 -4.67 -14.25 -12.48
CA MET A 154 -4.26 -13.06 -13.23
C MET A 154 -2.77 -13.17 -13.56
N SER A 155 -2.41 -13.09 -14.83
CA SER A 155 -1.01 -12.98 -15.26
C SER A 155 -0.61 -11.51 -15.37
N ILE A 156 0.59 -11.16 -14.93
CA ILE A 156 1.16 -9.81 -15.07
C ILE A 156 1.91 -9.71 -16.39
N THR A 157 1.66 -8.62 -17.12
CA THR A 157 2.25 -8.36 -18.43
C THR A 157 3.27 -7.22 -18.37
N PHE A 158 4.16 -7.14 -19.35
CA PHE A 158 5.05 -5.98 -19.48
C PHE A 158 4.28 -4.66 -19.69
N LYS A 159 3.07 -4.72 -20.27
CA LYS A 159 2.18 -3.56 -20.38
C LYS A 159 1.75 -3.07 -19.00
N ASP A 160 1.44 -3.97 -18.07
CA ASP A 160 1.09 -3.60 -16.69
C ASP A 160 2.25 -2.88 -16.00
N LEU A 161 3.49 -3.35 -16.18
CA LEU A 161 4.70 -2.69 -15.64
C LEU A 161 4.83 -1.27 -16.18
N LYS A 162 4.74 -1.09 -17.51
CA LYS A 162 4.82 0.24 -18.14
C LYS A 162 3.70 1.16 -17.63
N ASN A 163 2.47 0.66 -17.55
CA ASN A 163 1.34 1.44 -17.05
C ASN A 163 1.56 1.83 -15.59
N ALA A 164 2.06 0.92 -14.74
CA ALA A 164 2.35 1.20 -13.35
C ALA A 164 3.42 2.28 -13.19
N PHE A 165 4.49 2.20 -13.98
CA PHE A 165 5.56 3.19 -13.97
C PHE A 165 5.07 4.56 -14.43
N TRP A 166 4.36 4.64 -15.56
CA TRP A 166 3.82 5.92 -16.06
C TRP A 166 2.79 6.52 -15.13
N MET A 167 1.89 5.70 -14.57
CA MET A 167 0.92 6.19 -13.60
C MET A 167 1.59 6.67 -12.31
N ALA A 168 2.69 6.06 -11.87
CA ALA A 168 3.39 6.49 -10.66
C ALA A 168 4.01 7.88 -10.87
N ASN A 169 4.57 8.11 -12.05
CA ASN A 169 5.07 9.42 -12.47
C ASN A 169 3.95 10.45 -12.58
N LEU A 170 2.82 10.10 -13.22
CA LEU A 170 1.66 10.97 -13.28
C LEU A 170 1.16 11.32 -11.87
N PHE A 171 1.08 10.33 -10.98
CA PHE A 171 0.67 10.52 -9.60
C PHE A 171 1.64 11.44 -8.84
N LEU A 172 2.94 11.28 -9.04
CA LEU A 172 3.97 12.16 -8.46
C LEU A 172 3.80 13.62 -8.92
N VAL A 173 3.59 13.83 -10.23
CA VAL A 173 3.36 15.17 -10.81
C VAL A 173 2.09 15.80 -10.25
N VAL A 174 0.97 15.06 -10.24
CA VAL A 174 -0.29 15.54 -9.65
C VAL A 174 -0.11 15.87 -8.18
N THR A 175 0.56 15.01 -7.42
CA THR A 175 0.84 15.21 -6.00
C THR A 175 1.70 16.46 -5.77
N TYR A 176 2.69 16.70 -6.61
CA TYR A 176 3.50 17.91 -6.53
C TYR A 176 2.66 19.19 -6.69
N PHE A 177 1.77 19.24 -7.68
CA PHE A 177 0.87 20.38 -7.84
C PHE A 177 -0.07 20.56 -6.66
N ILE A 178 -0.64 19.47 -6.13
CA ILE A 178 -1.47 19.54 -4.92
C ILE A 178 -0.66 20.08 -3.74
N ASN A 179 0.59 19.66 -3.59
CA ASN A 179 1.50 20.13 -2.54
C ASN A 179 1.86 21.60 -2.65
N VAL A 180 1.93 22.14 -3.86
CA VAL A 180 2.09 23.60 -4.08
C VAL A 180 0.83 24.35 -3.68
N LEU A 181 -0.35 23.84 -4.05
CA LEU A 181 -1.64 24.48 -3.76
C LEU A 181 -2.01 24.48 -2.28
N LEU A 182 -1.77 23.37 -1.59
CA LEU A 182 -2.12 23.18 -0.17
C LEU A 182 -0.99 23.57 0.79
N ASP A 183 0.17 23.95 0.25
CA ASP A 183 1.40 24.11 1.00
C ASP A 183 1.71 22.90 1.90
N SER A 184 1.68 21.71 1.29
CA SER A 184 1.86 20.41 1.94
C SER A 184 3.05 19.63 1.37
N ASN A 185 3.31 18.43 1.88
CA ASN A 185 4.43 17.58 1.41
C ASN A 185 4.07 16.08 1.29
N TYR A 186 2.90 15.78 0.71
CA TYR A 186 2.50 14.42 0.36
C TYR A 186 3.53 13.74 -0.55
N MET A 187 3.70 12.43 -0.40
CA MET A 187 4.70 11.63 -1.14
C MET A 187 6.14 12.16 -1.03
N TYR A 188 6.40 13.10 -0.09
CA TYR A 188 7.67 13.81 0.02
C TYR A 188 8.12 14.41 -1.31
N SER A 189 7.21 15.02 -2.07
CA SER A 189 7.51 15.55 -3.40
C SER A 189 8.15 16.96 -3.39
N ARG A 190 8.02 17.70 -2.28
CA ARG A 190 8.59 19.06 -2.11
C ARG A 190 9.83 19.07 -1.21
N GLY A 191 10.01 18.05 -0.38
CA GLY A 191 11.18 17.86 0.48
C GLY A 191 11.15 16.49 1.14
N LYS A 192 12.30 16.07 1.68
CA LYS A 192 12.41 14.85 2.48
C LYS A 192 11.66 14.99 3.81
N PRO A 193 11.25 13.89 4.47
CA PRO A 193 10.82 13.97 5.86
C PRO A 193 11.94 14.49 6.75
N ASP A 194 11.58 15.09 7.89
CA ASP A 194 12.54 15.50 8.92
C ASP A 194 13.14 14.30 9.66
N SER A 195 12.47 13.15 9.64
CA SER A 195 12.96 11.88 10.16
C SER A 195 13.92 11.19 9.19
N ALA A 196 14.86 10.43 9.76
CA ALA A 196 15.81 9.66 8.96
C ALA A 196 15.08 8.70 8.01
N SER A 197 15.43 8.75 6.74
CA SER A 197 14.76 7.96 5.70
C SER A 197 15.72 7.48 4.63
N ILE A 198 15.31 6.47 3.85
CA ILE A 198 16.07 6.03 2.68
C ILE A 198 16.31 7.17 1.67
N LEU A 199 15.43 8.19 1.67
CA LEU A 199 15.57 9.35 0.80
C LEU A 199 16.85 10.14 1.11
N ASP A 200 17.39 10.04 2.32
CA ASP A 200 18.64 10.72 2.69
C ASP A 200 19.84 10.21 1.87
N LEU A 201 19.80 8.95 1.48
CA LEU A 201 20.82 8.31 0.64
C LEU A 201 20.65 8.58 -0.86
N MET A 202 19.61 9.32 -1.25
CA MET A 202 19.14 9.41 -2.63
C MET A 202 19.44 10.75 -3.31
N GLY A 203 20.24 11.61 -2.66
CA GLY A 203 20.65 12.93 -3.16
C GLY A 203 19.71 14.08 -2.75
N PRO A 204 20.04 15.35 -3.08
CA PRO A 204 19.22 16.51 -2.72
C PRO A 204 17.92 16.58 -3.53
N TRP A 205 16.98 17.44 -3.13
CA TRP A 205 15.82 17.76 -3.98
C TRP A 205 16.30 18.53 -5.24
N PRO A 206 15.80 18.25 -6.45
CA PRO A 206 14.82 17.22 -6.83
C PRO A 206 15.44 15.87 -7.26
N ILE A 207 16.75 15.67 -7.12
CA ILE A 207 17.48 14.46 -7.59
C ILE A 207 16.90 13.18 -6.97
N TYR A 208 16.54 13.17 -5.68
CA TYR A 208 15.97 11.97 -5.06
C TYR A 208 14.64 11.52 -5.66
N LEU A 209 13.89 12.42 -6.31
CA LEU A 209 12.67 12.05 -7.02
C LEU A 209 12.98 11.21 -8.26
N ILE A 210 14.11 11.49 -8.92
CA ILE A 210 14.59 10.74 -10.09
C ILE A 210 15.15 9.39 -9.65
N THR A 211 16.02 9.38 -8.62
CA THR A 211 16.54 8.10 -8.10
C THR A 211 15.43 7.24 -7.49
N GLY A 212 14.37 7.85 -6.93
CA GLY A 212 13.15 7.17 -6.50
C GLY A 212 12.39 6.49 -7.63
N GLN A 213 12.27 7.15 -8.79
CA GLN A 213 11.70 6.53 -9.98
C GLN A 213 12.56 5.37 -10.48
N LEU A 214 13.89 5.51 -10.48
CA LEU A 214 14.80 4.43 -10.87
C LEU A 214 14.68 3.23 -9.92
N LEU A 215 14.62 3.47 -8.60
CA LEU A 215 14.39 2.42 -7.62
C LEU A 215 13.04 1.73 -7.84
N ALA A 216 11.97 2.49 -8.07
CA ALA A 216 10.66 1.94 -8.40
C ALA A 216 10.72 1.06 -9.67
N LEU A 217 11.44 1.49 -10.71
CA LEU A 217 11.60 0.71 -11.93
C LEU A 217 12.38 -0.61 -11.69
N VAL A 218 13.42 -0.57 -10.87
CA VAL A 218 14.16 -1.78 -10.46
C VAL A 218 13.24 -2.74 -9.72
N LEU A 219 12.50 -2.26 -8.71
CA LEU A 219 11.56 -3.08 -7.94
C LEU A 219 10.45 -3.66 -8.83
N PHE A 220 9.88 -2.86 -9.73
CA PHE A 220 8.86 -3.34 -10.67
C PHE A 220 9.42 -4.40 -11.61
N SER A 221 10.65 -4.24 -12.07
CA SER A 221 11.31 -5.24 -12.92
C SER A 221 11.49 -6.56 -12.17
N ILE A 222 11.93 -6.52 -10.91
CA ILE A 222 12.05 -7.70 -10.04
C ILE A 222 10.70 -8.41 -9.88
N LEU A 223 9.63 -7.65 -9.58
CA LEU A 223 8.28 -8.18 -9.43
C LEU A 223 7.74 -8.79 -10.74
N TYR A 224 8.21 -8.33 -11.90
CA TYR A 224 7.80 -8.87 -13.20
C TYR A 224 8.54 -10.17 -13.58
N LEU A 225 9.74 -10.43 -13.06
CA LEU A 225 10.58 -11.59 -13.42
C LEU A 225 9.84 -12.94 -13.41
N PRO A 226 8.99 -13.28 -12.41
CA PRO A 226 8.29 -14.56 -12.38
C PRO A 226 7.35 -14.79 -13.58
N PHE A 227 6.86 -13.71 -14.20
CA PHE A 227 5.89 -13.78 -15.29
C PHE A 227 6.54 -13.84 -16.68
N ILE A 228 7.83 -13.52 -16.79
CA ILE A 228 8.58 -13.66 -18.05
C ILE A 228 8.71 -15.14 -18.43
N LYS A 229 9.03 -16.00 -17.45
CA LYS A 229 9.22 -17.45 -17.67
C LYS A 229 7.92 -18.15 -18.03
N ARG A 230 6.79 -17.71 -17.44
CA ARG A 230 5.46 -18.30 -17.67
C ARG A 230 4.98 -18.12 -19.11
N LYS A 231 5.36 -17.03 -19.78
CA LYS A 231 5.00 -16.81 -21.18
C LYS A 231 5.69 -17.81 -22.14
N LYS A 232 6.94 -18.19 -21.84
CA LYS A 232 7.71 -19.16 -22.66
C LYS A 232 7.25 -20.61 -22.54
N SER A 233 6.41 -20.96 -21.56
CA SER A 233 5.91 -22.33 -21.37
C SER A 233 4.49 -22.55 -21.94
N GLU A 234 3.84 -21.48 -22.39
CA GLU A 234 2.49 -21.52 -22.99
C GLU A 234 2.54 -21.29 -24.53
N ASP A 235 3.73 -21.01 -25.08
CA ASP A 235 4.06 -20.94 -26.52
C ASP A 235 4.82 -22.21 -26.94
#